data_AF-A0A7W5JV91-F1
#
_entry.id   AF-A0A7W5JV91-F1
#
_cell.length_a   1.000
_cell.length_b   1.000
_cell.length_c   1.000
_cell.angle_alpha   90.00
_cell.angle_beta   90.00
_cell.angle_gamma   90.00
#
_symmetry.space_group_name_H-M   'P 1'
#
loop_
_entity.id
_entity.type
_entity.pdbx_description
1 polymer ?
#
loop_
_entity_poly.entity_id
_entity_poly.type
_entity_poly.pdbx_seq_one_letter_code
_entity_poly.pdbx_strand_id
1 'polypeptide(L)' 'MRSLPAPAPWTGPLPDARPPEGAAVYQLPTGTYETRAALAMSGGSFRDKRRFAATAVLVTHPAGDFLVDAGFGEHVADHV' A
#
# COMPACT_ATOMS: atom_id res chain seq x y z
N MET A 1 9.56 -28.56 -5.40
CA MET A 1 8.16 -28.05 -5.45
C MET A 1 7.85 -27.67 -6.89
N ARG A 2 6.73 -28.09 -7.47
CA ARG A 2 6.35 -27.75 -8.85
C ARG A 2 5.73 -26.34 -8.83
N SER A 3 6.32 -25.39 -9.57
CA SER A 3 5.76 -24.05 -9.69
C SER A 3 4.40 -24.13 -10.39
N LEU A 4 3.40 -23.44 -9.85
CA LEU A 4 2.14 -23.23 -10.55
C LEU A 4 2.35 -22.22 -11.69
N PRO A 5 1.61 -22.34 -12.81
CA PRO A 5 1.60 -21.31 -13.84
C PRO A 5 1.04 -20.00 -13.27
N ALA A 6 1.59 -18.86 -13.71
CA ALA A 6 1.08 -17.56 -13.31
C ALA A 6 -0.37 -17.38 -13.82
N PRO A 7 -1.30 -16.86 -12.99
CA PRO A 7 -2.64 -16.55 -13.45
C PRO A 7 -2.60 -15.46 -14.53
N ALA A 8 -3.53 -15.53 -15.48
CA ALA A 8 -3.69 -14.47 -16.45
C ALA A 8 -4.12 -13.16 -15.74
N PRO A 9 -3.57 -11.99 -16.10
CA PRO A 9 -4.02 -10.72 -15.57
C PRO A 9 -5.50 -10.47 -15.88
N TRP A 10 -6.20 -9.80 -14.97
CA TRP A 10 -7.55 -9.32 -15.26
C TRP A 10 -7.50 -8.22 -16.33
N THR A 11 -8.26 -8.39 -17.40
CA THR A 11 -8.34 -7.46 -18.53
C THR A 11 -9.74 -6.91 -18.79
N GLY A 12 -10.74 -7.30 -17.99
CA GLY A 12 -12.11 -6.82 -18.09
C GLY A 12 -12.30 -5.44 -17.44
N PRO A 13 -13.46 -4.80 -17.64
CA PRO A 13 -13.81 -3.59 -16.89
C PRO A 13 -13.87 -3.91 -15.38
N LEU A 14 -13.48 -2.96 -14.55
CA LEU A 14 -13.78 -3.03 -13.12
C LEU A 14 -15.29 -2.90 -12.92
N PRO A 15 -15.90 -3.65 -11.98
CA PRO A 15 -17.31 -3.47 -11.67
C PRO A 15 -17.56 -2.08 -11.08
N ASP A 16 -18.77 -1.55 -11.27
CA ASP A 16 -19.19 -0.30 -10.64
C ASP A 16 -19.10 -0.43 -9.11
N ALA A 17 -18.41 0.51 -8.47
CA ALA A 17 -18.34 0.57 -7.02
C ALA A 17 -19.72 0.95 -6.44
N ARG A 18 -20.25 0.09 -5.56
CA ARG A 18 -21.49 0.35 -4.80
C ARG A 18 -21.20 0.27 -3.30
N PRO A 19 -20.47 1.26 -2.72
CA PRO A 19 -20.22 1.27 -1.29
C PRO A 19 -21.55 1.46 -0.53
N PRO A 20 -21.69 0.86 0.66
CA PRO A 20 -22.84 1.13 1.51
C PRO A 20 -22.85 2.60 1.95
N GLU A 21 -24.03 3.11 2.28
CA GLU A 21 -24.18 4.48 2.78
C GLU A 21 -23.31 4.70 4.03
N GLY A 22 -22.57 5.81 4.06
CA GLY A 22 -21.64 6.14 5.14
C GLY A 22 -20.28 5.46 5.06
N ALA A 23 -20.03 4.56 4.10
CA ALA A 23 -18.68 4.04 3.88
C ALA A 23 -17.78 5.07 3.18
N ALA A 24 -16.53 5.18 3.64
CA ALA A 24 -15.54 6.05 3.06
C ALA A 24 -14.14 5.42 3.15
N VAL A 25 -13.24 5.91 2.29
CA VAL A 25 -11.84 5.49 2.27
C VAL A 25 -10.97 6.72 2.47
N TYR A 26 -10.08 6.65 3.47
CA TYR A 26 -9.17 7.71 3.82
C TYR A 26 -7.73 7.25 3.67
N GLN A 27 -6.92 8.09 3.03
CA GLN A 27 -5.47 7.96 3.08
C GLN A 27 -4.95 8.59 4.37
N LEU A 28 -4.20 7.84 5.16
CA LEU A 28 -3.54 8.33 6.37
C LEU A 28 -2.04 8.45 6.11
N PRO A 29 -1.47 9.67 6.01
CA PRO A 29 -0.03 9.86 5.88
C PRO A 29 0.68 9.42 7.17
N THR A 30 1.52 8.39 7.09
CA THR A 30 2.23 7.84 8.27
C THR A 30 3.75 8.03 8.21
N GLY A 31 4.24 8.77 7.22
CA GLY A 31 5.63 9.20 7.12
C GLY A 31 6.24 9.00 5.74
N THR A 32 7.55 9.23 5.66
CA THR A 32 8.35 8.98 4.45
C THR A 32 9.67 8.35 4.83
N TYR A 33 10.25 7.55 3.93
CA TYR A 33 11.56 6.95 4.11
C TYR A 33 12.38 7.04 2.82
N GLU A 34 13.69 7.04 2.96
CA GLU A 34 14.61 7.04 1.81
C GLU A 34 15.04 5.60 1.50
N THR A 35 14.85 5.16 0.26
CA THR A 35 15.38 3.86 -0.19
C THR A 35 15.87 3.93 -1.64
N ARG A 36 16.63 2.91 -2.04
CA ARG A 36 17.22 2.82 -3.38
C ARG A 36 16.13 2.50 -4.40
N ALA A 37 16.08 3.27 -5.48
CA ALA A 37 15.07 3.11 -6.52
C ALA A 37 15.13 1.74 -7.23
N ALA A 38 16.28 1.06 -7.20
CA ALA A 38 16.41 -0.32 -7.69
C ALA A 38 15.45 -1.32 -7.01
N LEU A 39 14.92 -1.01 -5.83
CA LEU A 39 13.95 -1.86 -5.11
C LEU A 39 12.49 -1.55 -5.46
N ALA A 40 12.22 -0.50 -6.24
CA ALA A 40 10.88 -0.16 -6.68
C ALA A 40 10.45 -1.04 -7.86
N MET A 41 9.15 -1.34 -7.95
CA MET A 41 8.59 -2.13 -9.05
C MET A 41 8.82 -1.47 -10.42
N SER A 42 8.74 -0.13 -10.47
CA SER A 42 9.06 0.65 -11.67
C SER A 42 10.55 0.71 -12.00
N GLY A 43 11.41 0.12 -11.17
CA GLY A 43 12.85 0.06 -11.35
C GLY A 43 13.59 1.37 -11.04
N GLY A 44 14.90 1.33 -11.24
CA GLY A 44 15.82 2.43 -10.96
C GLY A 44 17.25 1.92 -10.83
N SER A 45 18.11 2.70 -10.16
CA SER A 45 19.51 2.34 -9.91
C SER A 45 19.78 2.21 -8.41
N PHE A 46 20.75 1.38 -8.03
CA PHE A 46 21.23 1.34 -6.64
C PHE A 46 21.86 2.66 -6.22
N ARG A 47 22.34 3.50 -7.14
CA ARG A 47 22.89 4.83 -6.85
C ARG A 47 21.82 5.93 -6.77
N ASP A 48 20.59 5.62 -7.17
CA ASP A 48 19.45 6.53 -7.11
C ASP A 48 18.68 6.29 -5.81
N LYS A 49 18.57 7.33 -4.98
CA LYS A 49 17.79 7.31 -3.74
C LYS A 49 16.58 8.21 -3.88
N ARG A 50 15.42 7.70 -3.46
CA ARG A 50 14.14 8.42 -3.51
C ARG A 50 13.44 8.36 -2.17
N ARG A 51 12.59 9.35 -1.91
CA ARG A 51 11.65 9.34 -0.78
C ARG A 51 10.37 8.64 -1.20
N PHE A 52 10.01 7.60 -0.45
CA PHE A 52 8.76 6.87 -0.61
C PHE A 52 7.82 7.22 0.54
N ALA A 53 6.52 7.21 0.26
CA ALA A 53 5.50 7.41 1.28
C ALA A 53 5.20 6.09 2.00
N ALA A 54 5.13 6.15 3.33
CA ALA A 54 4.41 5.16 4.11
C ALA A 54 2.98 5.69 4.32
N THR A 55 1.99 4.82 4.17
CA THR A 55 0.59 5.21 4.21
C THR A 55 -0.24 4.06 4.73
N ALA A 56 -1.09 4.36 5.71
CA ALA A 56 -2.19 3.48 6.08
C ALA A 56 -3.47 3.90 5.35
N VAL A 57 -4.40 2.96 5.17
CA VAL A 57 -5.71 3.26 4.60
C VAL A 57 -6.78 2.89 5.62
N LEU A 58 -7.60 3.87 6.00
CA LEU A 58 -8.76 3.65 6.84
C LEU A 58 -10.00 3.52 5.96
N VAL A 59 -10.68 2.39 6.08
CA VAL A 59 -12.01 2.17 5.51
C VAL A 59 -13.02 2.31 6.64
N THR A 60 -13.82 3.37 6.61
CA THR A 60 -14.97 3.46 7.49
C THR A 60 -16.11 2.67 6.87
N HIS A 61 -16.80 1.87 7.67
CA HIS A 61 -17.89 1.03 7.19
C HIS A 61 -18.97 0.90 8.28
N PRO A 62 -20.27 0.79 7.92
CA PRO A 62 -21.35 0.72 8.91
C PRO A 62 -21.22 -0.41 9.95
N ALA A 63 -20.52 -1.50 9.60
CA ALA A 63 -20.26 -2.62 10.50
C ALA A 63 -19.00 -2.45 11.38
N GLY A 64 -18.27 -1.35 11.22
CA GLY A 64 -17.02 -1.08 11.92
C GLY A 64 -15.90 -0.67 10.96
N ASP A 65 -14.92 0.03 11.51
CA ASP A 65 -13.78 0.53 10.76
C ASP A 65 -12.75 -0.58 10.50
N PHE A 66 -12.13 -0.54 9.33
CA PHE A 66 -11.07 -1.45 8.94
C PHE A 66 -9.82 -0.66 8.54
N LEU A 67 -8.71 -0.96 9.20
CA LEU A 67 -7.43 -0.32 8.94
C LEU A 67 -6.52 -1.28 8.16
N VAL A 68 -6.06 -0.83 6.99
CA VAL A 68 -5.05 -1.51 6.20
C VAL A 68 -3.70 -0.86 6.50
N ASP A 69 -2.76 -1.68 6.98
CA ASP A 69 -1.45 -1.24 7.46
C ASP A 69 -1.55 -0.28 8.67
N ALA A 70 -0.45 -0.03 9.37
CA ALA A 70 -0.38 0.91 10.48
C ALA A 70 0.76 1.92 10.33
N GLY A 71 1.54 1.84 9.25
CA GLY A 71 2.71 2.71 9.08
C GLY A 71 3.85 2.36 10.03
N PHE A 72 4.65 3.35 10.41
CA PHE A 72 5.80 3.13 11.27
C PHE A 72 5.45 3.24 12.75
N GLY A 73 6.06 2.37 13.57
CA GLY A 73 6.01 2.51 15.02
C GLY A 73 6.78 3.75 15.51
N GLU A 74 6.38 4.27 16.67
CA GLU A 74 6.98 5.47 17.29
C GLU A 74 8.51 5.37 17.43
N HIS A 75 9.03 4.16 17.66
CA HIS A 75 10.45 3.87 17.86
C HIS A 75 11.15 3.30 16.61
N VAL A 76 10.58 3.50 15.41
CA VAL A 76 11.20 2.97 14.18
C VAL A 76 12.64 3.45 13.98
N ALA A 77 12.95 4.66 14.46
CA ALA A 77 14.30 5.24 14.38
C ALA A 77 15.36 4.41 15.13
N ASP A 78 14.97 3.61 16.12
CA ASP A 78 15.88 2.77 16.91
C ASP A 78 16.25 1.45 16.19
N HIS A 79 15.68 1.19 15.01
CA HIS A 79 15.77 -0.09 14.30
C HIS A 79 16.19 0.01 12.83
N VAL A 80 16.63 1.20 12.38
CA VAL A 80 16.99 1.51 10.99
C VAL A 80 18.45 1.88 10.79
#